data_AF-A0A2S9Y816-F1
#
_entry.id   AF-A0A2S9Y816-F1
#
_cell.length_a   1.000
_cell.length_b   1.000
_cell.length_c   1.000
_cell.angle_alpha   90.00
_cell.angle_beta   90.00
_cell.angle_gamma   90.00
#
_symmetry.space_group_name_H-M   'P 1'
#
loop_
_entity.id
_entity.type
_entity.pdbx_description
1 polymer ?
#
loop_
_entity_poly.entity_id
_entity_poly.type
_entity_poly.pdbx_seq_one_letter_code
_entity_poly.pdbx_strand_id
1 'polypeptide(L)'
;MSLAALALACSSSSESTLADQHQQRSDEVAQAGPNGPDRPSEPAQPDARDPGLDASTPGAAVGPVEPELTGEAPKLPEAPESPPAADAAASIQPSGPAPGTPEADAELAELLDESTLTQEEFDSAFRGGGPKIEGDQFMFGPNERPRGRPLVDIGAPTVTGSSVAPSKLADMAQASQRDLVGCYALALGKAPKLAGAVTLKLRFDAGGKVSAATIEGSSPLGAALDRCLVSVADAWSLAAAAGASVRVPLKLSITTGD
;
A
#
# COMPACT_ATOMS: atom_id res chain seq x y z
N MET A 1 8.36 44.80 -3.62
CA MET A 1 7.80 44.79 -4.99
C MET A 1 8.66 43.88 -5.86
N SER A 2 8.24 42.63 -6.07
CA SER A 2 8.74 41.79 -7.17
C SER A 2 7.72 40.67 -7.40
N LEU A 3 7.03 40.74 -8.54
CA LEU A 3 6.06 39.76 -9.02
C LEU A 3 6.83 38.57 -9.60
N ALA A 4 6.56 37.36 -9.10
CA ALA A 4 7.01 36.12 -9.76
C ALA A 4 5.78 35.32 -10.17
N ALA A 5 5.70 35.08 -11.48
CA ALA A 5 4.55 34.65 -12.23
C ALA A 5 4.24 33.15 -12.09
N LEU A 6 2.95 32.84 -12.13
CA LEU A 6 2.38 31.54 -12.44
C LEU A 6 2.92 31.01 -13.78
N ALA A 7 3.29 29.72 -13.80
CA ALA A 7 3.25 28.91 -15.01
C ALA A 7 2.61 27.56 -14.65
N LEU A 8 1.29 27.47 -14.83
CA LEU A 8 0.57 26.21 -14.98
C LEU A 8 0.90 25.64 -16.36
N ALA A 9 1.56 24.50 -16.41
CA ALA A 9 1.62 23.67 -17.61
C ALA A 9 0.73 22.45 -17.39
N CYS A 10 -0.52 22.54 -17.87
CA CYS A 10 -1.30 21.37 -18.23
C CYS A 10 -0.67 20.78 -19.50
N SER A 11 -0.06 19.60 -19.40
CA SER A 11 0.33 18.83 -20.58
C SER A 11 -0.37 17.48 -20.54
N SER A 12 -1.58 17.50 -21.10
CA SER A 12 -2.24 16.37 -21.73
C SER A 12 -1.51 16.08 -23.04
N SER A 13 -1.00 14.86 -23.22
CA SER A 13 -0.90 14.24 -24.54
C SER A 13 -0.72 12.74 -24.40
N SER A 14 -1.78 12.04 -24.80
CA SER A 14 -1.80 10.66 -25.25
C SER A 14 -0.99 10.56 -26.54
N GLU A 15 -0.02 9.64 -26.61
CA GLU A 15 0.42 9.14 -27.92
C GLU A 15 0.89 7.69 -27.82
N SER A 16 0.13 6.84 -28.49
CA SER A 16 0.47 5.46 -28.83
C SER A 16 1.77 5.44 -29.62
N THR A 17 2.77 4.71 -29.14
CA THR A 17 3.85 4.20 -29.99
C THR A 17 3.78 2.68 -30.00
N LEU A 18 2.92 2.18 -30.89
CA LEU A 18 2.87 0.79 -31.32
C LEU A 18 3.65 0.73 -32.64
N ALA A 19 4.97 0.59 -32.55
CA ALA A 19 5.83 0.21 -33.67
C ALA A 19 7.21 -0.23 -33.13
N ASP A 20 7.71 -1.33 -33.70
CA ASP A 20 9.13 -1.61 -33.89
C ASP A 20 9.99 -1.95 -32.66
N GLN A 21 9.92 -3.21 -32.22
CA GLN A 21 11.14 -3.92 -31.79
C GLN A 21 11.02 -5.43 -32.01
N HIS A 22 10.87 -5.78 -33.29
CA HIS A 22 11.18 -7.10 -33.84
C HIS A 22 12.39 -6.89 -34.75
N GLN A 23 13.61 -7.13 -34.25
CA GLN A 23 14.83 -7.56 -34.98
C GLN A 23 16.06 -7.21 -34.12
N GLN A 24 16.60 -8.17 -33.36
CA GLN A 24 18.03 -8.32 -33.03
C GLN A 24 18.22 -9.21 -31.79
N ARG A 25 17.94 -10.52 -31.95
CA ARG A 25 18.69 -11.56 -31.23
C ARG A 25 18.48 -12.94 -31.85
N SER A 26 18.76 -13.00 -33.15
CA SER A 26 19.10 -14.25 -33.83
C SER A 26 20.58 -14.16 -34.09
N ASP A 27 21.40 -14.79 -33.25
CA ASP A 27 22.69 -15.41 -33.59
C ASP A 27 23.41 -15.87 -32.31
N GLU A 28 23.98 -17.07 -32.40
CA GLU A 28 25.04 -17.60 -31.53
C GLU A 28 24.66 -17.92 -30.06
N VAL A 29 24.77 -19.14 -29.53
CA VAL A 29 25.77 -20.20 -29.76
C VAL A 29 25.14 -21.56 -29.44
N ALA A 30 25.31 -22.49 -30.38
CA ALA A 30 25.21 -23.91 -30.12
C ALA A 30 26.38 -24.36 -29.23
N GLN A 31 26.09 -24.93 -28.06
CA GLN A 31 27.01 -25.88 -27.43
C GLN A 31 26.19 -26.99 -26.75
N ALA A 32 26.02 -28.06 -27.54
CA ALA A 32 25.73 -29.38 -27.03
C ALA A 32 26.95 -29.91 -26.27
N GLY A 33 26.71 -30.42 -25.06
CA GLY A 33 27.64 -31.26 -24.34
C GLY A 33 26.86 -32.28 -23.50
N PRO A 34 26.87 -33.58 -23.85
CA PRO A 34 26.31 -34.64 -23.03
C PRO A 34 27.43 -35.31 -22.23
N ASN A 35 27.51 -35.06 -20.93
CA ASN A 35 28.31 -35.81 -19.94
C ASN A 35 27.76 -35.39 -18.57
N GLY A 36 27.35 -36.22 -17.61
CA GLY A 36 27.31 -37.66 -17.41
C GLY A 36 26.67 -37.87 -16.02
N PRO A 37 26.24 -39.08 -15.65
CA PRO A 37 25.66 -39.34 -14.34
C PRO A 37 26.77 -39.70 -13.34
N ASP A 38 26.95 -38.92 -12.28
CA ASP A 38 27.62 -39.42 -11.07
C ASP A 38 27.30 -38.55 -9.83
N ARG A 39 26.57 -39.18 -8.89
CA ARG A 39 26.71 -38.97 -7.43
C ARG A 39 28.19 -39.19 -7.06
N PRO A 40 28.78 -38.62 -5.99
CA PRO A 40 28.21 -38.44 -4.63
C PRO A 40 28.58 -37.05 -4.05
N SER A 41 28.09 -36.57 -2.93
CA SER A 41 28.47 -36.97 -1.58
C SER A 41 27.74 -36.08 -0.59
N GLU A 42 27.17 -36.72 0.41
CA GLU A 42 26.60 -36.16 1.62
C GLU A 42 27.73 -35.60 2.51
N PRO A 43 27.73 -34.30 2.85
CA PRO A 43 28.61 -33.81 3.91
C PRO A 43 27.90 -33.95 5.27
N ALA A 44 28.60 -34.63 6.16
CA ALA A 44 28.26 -34.91 7.54
C ALA A 44 27.74 -33.68 8.31
N GLN A 45 26.71 -33.90 9.13
CA GLN A 45 26.28 -32.97 10.16
C GLN A 45 27.38 -32.85 11.23
N PRO A 46 27.84 -31.63 11.56
CA PRO A 46 28.67 -31.45 12.74
C PRO A 46 27.81 -31.41 14.01
N ASP A 47 28.24 -32.24 14.95
CA ASP A 47 27.84 -32.40 16.33
C ASP A 47 27.38 -31.12 17.07
N ALA A 48 26.35 -31.35 17.88
CA ALA A 48 25.94 -30.50 18.98
C ALA A 48 27.10 -30.29 19.97
N ARG A 49 27.46 -29.02 20.21
CA ARG A 49 28.22 -28.57 21.39
C ARG A 49 27.66 -27.25 21.92
N ASP A 50 26.72 -27.39 22.84
CA ASP A 50 26.58 -26.55 24.05
C ASP A 50 27.39 -27.29 25.15
N PRO A 51 28.11 -26.68 26.12
CA PRO A 51 27.82 -25.43 26.81
C PRO A 51 29.04 -24.51 27.05
N GLY A 52 28.80 -23.22 27.26
CA GLY A 52 29.84 -22.23 27.58
C GLY A 52 29.33 -21.14 28.51
N LEU A 53 29.10 -21.52 29.76
CA LEU A 53 29.02 -20.61 30.90
C LEU A 53 30.37 -19.90 31.05
N ASP A 54 30.44 -18.61 30.74
CA ASP A 54 31.47 -17.75 31.32
C ASP A 54 30.86 -16.48 31.91
N ALA A 55 31.00 -16.45 33.22
CA ALA A 55 30.75 -15.33 34.08
C ALA A 55 31.84 -14.25 33.88
N SER A 56 31.51 -13.06 34.36
CA SER A 56 32.41 -11.97 34.73
C SER A 56 32.75 -10.96 33.64
N THR A 57 32.06 -9.81 33.71
CA THR A 57 32.75 -8.52 33.66
C THR A 57 32.01 -7.54 34.56
N PRO A 58 32.56 -7.19 35.74
CA PRO A 58 32.18 -5.99 36.47
C PRO A 58 33.09 -4.82 36.06
N GLY A 59 32.50 -3.64 35.91
CA GLY A 59 33.22 -2.38 36.02
C GLY A 59 33.20 -1.52 34.76
N ALA A 60 32.47 -0.41 34.83
CA ALA A 60 33.12 0.89 34.94
C ALA A 60 32.03 1.96 35.15
N ALA A 61 32.12 2.62 36.30
CA ALA A 61 31.42 3.84 36.60
C ALA A 61 31.85 4.95 35.64
N VAL A 62 30.87 5.57 34.98
CA VAL A 62 30.97 6.89 34.35
C VAL A 62 29.68 7.58 34.78
N GLY A 63 29.69 8.34 35.87
CA GLY A 63 29.95 9.77 35.82
C GLY A 63 28.65 10.52 35.53
N PRO A 64 28.02 11.22 36.50
CA PRO A 64 26.86 12.05 36.25
C PRO A 64 27.32 13.30 35.51
N VAL A 65 27.08 13.36 34.20
CA VAL A 65 27.27 14.58 33.41
C VAL A 65 25.97 15.37 33.50
N GLU A 66 26.00 16.41 34.32
CA GLU A 66 24.97 17.42 34.48
C GLU A 66 24.92 18.27 33.19
N PRO A 67 23.81 18.30 32.42
CA PRO A 67 23.68 19.24 31.32
C PRO A 67 23.23 20.60 31.84
N GLU A 68 24.09 21.61 31.68
CA GLU A 68 23.76 23.02 31.85
C GLU A 68 22.49 23.38 31.05
N LEU A 69 21.45 23.77 31.79
CA LEU A 69 20.28 24.49 31.27
C LEU A 69 20.73 25.88 30.78
N THR A 70 21.15 26.00 29.53
CA THR A 70 21.16 27.28 28.82
C THR A 70 19.78 27.48 28.20
N GLY A 71 18.92 28.18 28.96
CA GLY A 71 17.62 28.62 28.51
C GLY A 71 17.74 29.74 27.49
N GLU A 72 17.68 29.39 26.21
CA GLU A 72 17.38 30.35 25.15
C GLU A 72 15.94 30.11 24.72
N ALA A 73 15.07 31.05 25.08
CA ALA A 73 13.64 31.00 24.77
C ALA A 73 13.45 31.02 23.24
N PRO A 74 12.84 29.98 22.63
CA PRO A 74 12.51 30.01 21.22
C PRO A 74 11.45 31.08 20.98
N LYS A 75 11.88 32.14 20.29
CA LYS A 75 11.02 33.18 19.72
C LYS A 75 9.95 32.49 18.85
N LEU A 76 8.70 32.53 19.31
CA LEU A 76 7.55 31.99 18.57
C LEU A 76 7.58 32.57 17.14
N PRO A 77 7.60 31.73 16.09
CA PRO A 77 7.34 32.22 14.75
C PRO A 77 5.90 32.76 14.70
N GLU A 78 5.79 34.04 14.34
CA GLU A 78 4.54 34.72 14.00
C GLU A 78 3.70 33.81 13.09
N ALA A 79 2.44 33.60 13.48
CA ALA A 79 1.48 32.85 12.70
C ALA A 79 1.40 33.45 11.29
N PRO A 80 1.56 32.65 10.22
CA PRO A 80 1.32 33.15 8.87
C PRO A 80 -0.13 33.64 8.80
N GLU A 81 -0.27 34.91 8.43
CA GLU A 81 -1.55 35.56 8.20
C GLU A 81 -2.45 34.67 7.34
N SER A 82 -3.64 34.39 7.87
CA SER A 82 -4.69 33.65 7.18
C SER A 82 -4.87 34.21 5.77
N PRO A 83 -4.86 33.37 4.72
CA PRO A 83 -5.15 33.83 3.38
C PRO A 83 -6.55 34.46 3.35
N PRO A 84 -6.75 35.55 2.58
CA PRO A 84 -8.06 36.16 2.43
C PRO A 84 -9.02 35.11 1.88
N ALA A 85 -10.18 35.00 2.54
CA ALA A 85 -11.29 34.15 2.16
C ALA A 85 -11.58 34.31 0.67
N ALA A 86 -11.12 33.34 -0.13
CA ALA A 86 -11.51 33.24 -1.53
C ALA A 86 -12.99 32.86 -1.53
N ASP A 87 -13.78 33.73 -2.15
CA ASP A 87 -15.20 33.59 -2.45
C ASP A 87 -15.64 32.13 -2.49
N ALA A 88 -16.37 31.76 -1.43
CA ALA A 88 -17.24 30.61 -1.43
C ALA A 88 -18.24 30.82 -2.57
N ALA A 89 -17.96 30.18 -3.71
CA ALA A 89 -19.00 29.81 -4.66
C ALA A 89 -20.00 28.96 -3.87
N ALA A 90 -20.99 29.66 -3.30
CA ALA A 90 -22.11 29.06 -2.61
C ALA A 90 -22.75 28.10 -3.60
N SER A 91 -22.47 26.81 -3.42
CA SER A 91 -23.30 25.75 -3.94
C SER A 91 -24.72 26.10 -3.49
N ILE A 92 -25.53 26.58 -4.43
CA ILE A 92 -26.97 26.74 -4.29
C ILE A 92 -27.49 25.32 -4.14
N GLN A 93 -27.37 24.76 -2.93
CA GLN A 93 -28.13 23.59 -2.57
C GLN A 93 -29.57 24.07 -2.52
N PRO A 94 -30.47 23.55 -3.38
CA PRO A 94 -31.88 23.87 -3.24
C PRO A 94 -32.26 23.50 -1.81
N SER A 95 -32.71 24.50 -1.04
CA SER A 95 -33.21 24.29 0.31
C SER A 95 -34.39 23.33 0.20
N GLY A 96 -34.12 22.05 0.42
CA GLY A 96 -35.15 21.03 0.49
C GLY A 96 -36.11 21.36 1.64
N PRO A 97 -37.38 20.93 1.54
CA PRO A 97 -38.34 21.09 2.62
C PRO A 97 -37.78 20.48 3.91
N ALA A 98 -38.07 21.11 5.04
CA ALA A 98 -37.57 20.67 6.33
C ALA A 98 -38.06 19.23 6.62
N PRO A 99 -37.17 18.31 7.05
CA PRO A 99 -37.51 16.92 7.29
C PRO A 99 -38.61 16.81 8.35
N GLY A 100 -39.69 16.08 8.03
CA GLY A 100 -40.85 15.86 8.91
C GLY A 100 -42.04 16.80 8.69
N THR A 101 -42.08 17.54 7.58
CA THR A 101 -43.30 18.22 7.15
C THR A 101 -44.21 17.25 6.38
N PRO A 102 -45.53 17.25 6.60
CA PRO A 102 -46.46 16.34 5.90
C PRO A 102 -46.49 16.54 4.38
N GLU A 103 -46.02 17.70 3.88
CA GLU A 103 -45.80 17.95 2.46
C GLU A 103 -44.61 17.16 1.90
N ALA A 104 -43.50 17.06 2.63
CA ALA A 104 -42.32 16.29 2.19
C ALA A 104 -42.60 14.77 2.15
N ASP A 105 -43.40 14.27 3.09
CA ASP A 105 -43.78 12.85 3.11
C ASP A 105 -44.75 12.49 1.96
N ALA A 106 -45.58 13.45 1.50
CA ALA A 106 -46.48 13.25 0.36
C ALA A 106 -45.70 13.19 -0.97
N GLU A 107 -44.74 14.09 -1.19
CA GLU A 107 -43.91 14.07 -2.40
C GLU A 107 -42.99 12.84 -2.46
N LEU A 108 -42.48 12.39 -1.32
CA LEU A 108 -41.66 11.17 -1.27
C LEU A 108 -42.49 9.91 -1.58
N ALA A 109 -43.75 9.88 -1.15
CA ALA A 109 -44.68 8.79 -1.48
C ALA A 109 -44.98 8.73 -2.99
N GLU A 110 -45.21 9.89 -3.63
CA GLU A 110 -45.41 9.95 -5.08
C GLU A 110 -44.15 9.52 -5.87
N LEU A 111 -42.95 9.93 -5.45
CA LEU A 111 -41.70 9.52 -6.09
C LEU A 111 -41.36 8.03 -5.89
N LEU A 112 -41.76 7.45 -4.76
CA LEU A 112 -41.63 6.01 -4.51
C LEU A 112 -42.64 5.21 -5.34
N ASP A 113 -43.85 5.72 -5.53
CA ASP A 113 -44.83 5.09 -6.42
C ASP A 113 -44.42 5.20 -7.90
N GLU A 114 -43.72 6.26 -8.30
CA GLU A 114 -43.25 6.42 -9.70
C GLU A 114 -41.92 5.69 -9.99
N SER A 115 -41.08 5.44 -8.98
CA SER A 115 -39.77 4.80 -9.15
C SER A 115 -39.71 3.33 -8.69
N THR A 116 -40.80 2.77 -8.16
CA THR A 116 -40.91 1.32 -7.95
C THR A 116 -41.34 0.67 -9.25
N LEU A 117 -40.34 0.35 -10.07
CA LEU A 117 -40.48 -0.61 -11.15
C LEU A 117 -41.26 -1.80 -10.58
N THR A 118 -42.48 -2.00 -11.07
CA THR A 118 -43.42 -2.90 -10.38
C THR A 118 -42.81 -4.29 -10.31
N GLN A 119 -43.11 -5.06 -9.26
CA GLN A 119 -42.66 -6.45 -9.15
C GLN A 119 -42.98 -7.24 -10.43
N GLU A 120 -44.10 -6.93 -11.08
CA GLU A 120 -44.50 -7.50 -12.36
C GLU A 120 -43.61 -7.07 -13.53
N GLU A 121 -43.16 -5.81 -13.62
CA GLU A 121 -42.17 -5.37 -14.63
C GLU A 121 -40.80 -5.97 -14.39
N PHE A 122 -40.36 -6.05 -13.13
CA PHE A 122 -39.10 -6.73 -12.78
C PHE A 122 -39.19 -8.20 -13.19
N ASP A 123 -40.22 -8.91 -12.75
CA ASP A 123 -40.41 -10.32 -13.09
C ASP A 123 -40.62 -10.53 -14.60
N SER A 124 -41.24 -9.58 -15.31
CA SER A 124 -41.39 -9.62 -16.78
C SER A 124 -40.03 -9.48 -17.48
N ALA A 125 -39.13 -8.62 -16.97
CA ALA A 125 -37.77 -8.47 -17.49
C ALA A 125 -36.94 -9.76 -17.32
N PHE A 126 -37.23 -10.60 -16.32
CA PHE A 126 -36.53 -11.87 -16.10
C PHE A 126 -37.29 -13.11 -16.60
N ARG A 127 -38.60 -13.02 -16.86
CA ARG A 127 -39.43 -14.15 -17.37
C ARG A 127 -39.10 -14.55 -18.80
N GLY A 128 -38.55 -13.64 -19.61
CA GLY A 128 -38.11 -13.90 -20.99
C GLY A 128 -36.86 -14.77 -21.12
N GLY A 129 -36.39 -15.36 -20.01
CA GLY A 129 -35.02 -15.83 -19.88
C GLY A 129 -34.15 -14.61 -19.66
N GLY A 130 -34.06 -14.18 -18.40
CA GLY A 130 -33.07 -13.19 -17.97
C GLY A 130 -31.71 -13.49 -18.62
N PRO A 131 -30.87 -12.46 -18.86
CA PRO A 131 -29.71 -12.54 -19.73
C PRO A 131 -29.05 -13.88 -19.53
N LYS A 132 -29.14 -14.74 -20.56
CA LYS A 132 -28.50 -16.04 -20.52
C LYS A 132 -27.03 -15.74 -20.49
N ILE A 133 -26.50 -15.61 -19.28
CA ILE A 133 -25.09 -15.75 -19.02
C ILE A 133 -24.86 -17.23 -19.25
N GLU A 134 -24.78 -17.59 -20.52
CA GLU A 134 -24.25 -18.86 -20.99
C GLU A 134 -22.95 -19.02 -20.22
N GLY A 135 -22.80 -20.13 -19.47
CA GLY A 135 -21.82 -20.28 -18.40
C GLY A 135 -20.34 -20.07 -18.78
N ASP A 136 -20.06 -19.78 -20.05
CA ASP A 136 -18.76 -19.40 -20.60
C ASP A 136 -18.59 -17.89 -20.87
N GLN A 137 -19.61 -17.04 -20.75
CA GLN A 137 -19.46 -15.61 -21.05
C GLN A 137 -18.93 -14.78 -19.86
N PHE A 138 -18.88 -15.37 -18.66
CA PHE A 138 -17.87 -15.01 -17.67
C PHE A 138 -16.53 -15.70 -17.97
N MET A 139 -16.12 -15.70 -19.25
CA MET A 139 -14.72 -15.83 -19.62
C MET A 139 -13.99 -14.61 -19.06
N PHE A 140 -13.67 -14.67 -17.77
CA PHE A 140 -12.38 -14.20 -17.32
C PHE A 140 -11.36 -14.87 -18.24
N GLY A 141 -10.96 -14.15 -19.30
CA GLY A 141 -10.36 -14.75 -20.49
C GLY A 141 -9.20 -15.70 -20.18
N PRO A 142 -8.73 -16.47 -21.16
CA PRO A 142 -7.66 -17.47 -21.00
C PRO A 142 -6.32 -16.92 -20.46
N ASN A 143 -6.23 -15.62 -20.21
CA ASN A 143 -5.23 -15.04 -19.33
C ASN A 143 -5.41 -15.58 -17.92
N GLU A 144 -4.63 -16.62 -17.60
CA GLU A 144 -4.42 -17.24 -16.31
C GLU A 144 -4.62 -16.26 -15.16
N ARG A 145 -5.85 -16.17 -14.65
CA ARG A 145 -6.06 -15.54 -13.35
C ARG A 145 -5.18 -16.31 -12.39
N PRO A 146 -4.30 -15.63 -11.62
CA PRO A 146 -3.48 -16.32 -10.65
C PRO A 146 -4.41 -17.12 -9.76
N ARG A 147 -4.32 -18.46 -9.82
CA ARG A 147 -5.26 -19.39 -9.16
C ARG A 147 -5.07 -19.45 -7.64
N GLY A 148 -4.48 -18.42 -7.06
CA GLY A 148 -4.20 -18.38 -5.63
C GLY A 148 -4.57 -17.04 -5.01
N ARG A 149 -4.74 -17.08 -3.70
CA ARG A 149 -5.08 -15.89 -2.93
C ARG A 149 -3.80 -15.10 -2.69
N PRO A 150 -3.78 -13.78 -2.96
CA PRO A 150 -2.65 -12.94 -2.59
C PRO A 150 -2.49 -12.96 -1.08
N LEU A 151 -1.31 -13.31 -0.60
CA LEU A 151 -0.94 -13.29 0.80
C LEU A 151 0.21 -12.31 1.01
N VAL A 152 0.05 -11.45 2.02
CA VAL A 152 1.08 -10.53 2.49
C VAL A 152 1.36 -10.87 3.95
N ASP A 153 2.53 -11.46 4.18
CA ASP A 153 3.05 -11.76 5.52
C ASP A 153 3.87 -10.57 6.01
N ILE A 154 3.46 -10.01 7.15
CA ILE A 154 4.11 -8.86 7.77
C ILE A 154 5.11 -9.39 8.79
N GLY A 155 6.40 -9.17 8.55
CA GLY A 155 7.46 -9.57 9.48
C GLY A 155 7.64 -8.56 10.63
N ALA A 156 8.51 -8.92 11.56
CA ALA A 156 8.78 -8.10 12.74
C ALA A 156 9.43 -6.75 12.34
N PRO A 157 8.85 -5.60 12.73
CA PRO A 157 9.41 -4.31 12.39
C PRO A 157 10.67 -4.00 13.22
N THR A 158 11.67 -3.38 12.59
CA THR A 158 12.86 -2.88 13.28
C THR A 158 12.78 -1.36 13.44
N VAL A 159 13.01 -0.86 14.65
CA VAL A 159 12.87 0.55 15.00
C VAL A 159 14.23 1.16 15.30
N THR A 160 14.45 2.40 14.86
CA THR A 160 15.65 3.18 15.18
C THR A 160 15.22 4.59 15.62
N GLY A 161 15.71 5.03 16.77
CA GLY A 161 15.53 6.41 17.26
C GLY A 161 14.34 6.68 18.19
N SER A 162 13.58 5.67 18.61
CA SER A 162 12.48 5.85 19.58
C SER A 162 12.30 4.62 20.49
N SER A 163 11.59 4.81 21.62
CA SER A 163 11.23 3.74 22.57
C SER A 163 9.92 3.02 22.23
N VAL A 164 9.55 2.95 20.95
CA VAL A 164 8.33 2.23 20.55
C VAL A 164 8.53 0.74 20.62
N ALA A 165 7.59 0.05 21.25
CA ALA A 165 7.53 -1.41 21.21
C ALA A 165 7.26 -1.88 19.77
N PRO A 166 8.09 -2.77 19.19
CA PRO A 166 7.88 -3.32 17.84
C PRO A 166 6.49 -3.95 17.64
N SER A 167 5.88 -4.48 18.69
CA SER A 167 4.52 -5.04 18.65
C SER A 167 3.47 -4.01 18.21
N LYS A 168 3.55 -2.75 18.67
CA LYS A 168 2.59 -1.71 18.29
C LYS A 168 2.67 -1.34 16.81
N LEU A 169 3.86 -1.39 16.24
CA LEU A 169 4.07 -1.17 14.81
C LEU A 169 3.59 -2.37 13.98
N ALA A 170 3.77 -3.60 14.50
CA ALA A 170 3.22 -4.79 13.88
C ALA A 170 1.69 -4.77 13.88
N ASP A 171 1.04 -4.39 15.00
CA ASP A 171 -0.41 -4.23 15.10
C ASP A 171 -0.95 -3.21 14.09
N MET A 172 -0.26 -2.07 13.94
CA MET A 172 -0.61 -1.03 12.97
C MET A 172 -0.50 -1.54 11.53
N ALA A 173 0.60 -2.22 11.18
CA ALA A 173 0.77 -2.79 9.85
C ALA A 173 -0.26 -3.89 9.57
N GLN A 174 -0.59 -4.73 10.56
CA GLN A 174 -1.64 -5.75 10.46
C GLN A 174 -3.03 -5.13 10.26
N ALA A 175 -3.33 -3.99 10.91
CA ALA A 175 -4.59 -3.28 10.70
C ALA A 175 -4.77 -2.84 9.23
N SER A 176 -3.68 -2.54 8.52
CA SER A 176 -3.68 -2.21 7.09
C SER A 176 -3.41 -3.40 6.16
N GLN A 177 -3.47 -4.64 6.66
CA GLN A 177 -3.16 -5.83 5.85
C GLN A 177 -4.07 -5.94 4.62
N ARG A 178 -5.35 -5.58 4.73
CA ARG A 178 -6.29 -5.63 3.60
C ARG A 178 -5.88 -4.69 2.45
N ASP A 179 -5.40 -3.50 2.77
CA ASP A 179 -4.96 -2.52 1.77
C ASP A 179 -3.66 -2.96 1.09
N LEU A 180 -2.72 -3.51 1.87
CA LEU A 180 -1.48 -4.10 1.35
C LEU A 180 -1.76 -5.28 0.42
N VAL A 181 -2.68 -6.17 0.80
CA VAL A 181 -3.15 -7.28 -0.05
C VAL A 181 -3.81 -6.74 -1.32
N GLY A 182 -4.59 -5.65 -1.24
CA GLY A 182 -5.18 -4.98 -2.39
C GLY A 182 -4.14 -4.48 -3.40
N CYS A 183 -3.10 -3.78 -2.92
CA CYS A 183 -1.99 -3.35 -3.75
C CYS A 183 -1.33 -4.52 -4.49
N TYR A 184 -1.09 -5.62 -3.77
CA TYR A 184 -0.47 -6.81 -4.34
C TYR A 184 -1.38 -7.53 -5.35
N ALA A 185 -2.69 -7.63 -5.07
CA ALA A 185 -3.67 -8.20 -6.00
C ALA A 185 -3.71 -7.45 -7.33
N LEU A 186 -3.61 -6.12 -7.31
CA LEU A 186 -3.53 -5.31 -8.52
C LEU A 186 -2.26 -5.60 -9.34
N ALA A 187 -1.13 -5.82 -8.67
CA ALA A 187 0.13 -6.18 -9.33
C ALA A 187 0.08 -7.59 -9.94
N LEU A 188 -0.56 -8.54 -9.26
CA LEU A 188 -0.77 -9.90 -9.76
C LEU A 188 -1.59 -9.95 -11.05
N GLY A 189 -2.46 -8.98 -11.29
CA GLY A 189 -3.19 -8.84 -12.56
C GLY A 189 -2.28 -8.62 -13.77
N LYS A 190 -1.08 -8.07 -13.58
CA LYS A 190 -0.06 -7.87 -14.63
C LYS A 190 1.01 -8.96 -14.64
N ALA A 191 1.36 -9.48 -13.47
CA ALA A 191 2.37 -10.50 -13.29
C ALA A 191 1.83 -11.62 -12.38
N PRO A 192 1.20 -12.67 -12.93
CA PRO A 192 0.51 -13.69 -12.12
C PRO A 192 1.43 -14.57 -11.27
N LYS A 193 2.75 -14.53 -11.52
CA LYS A 193 3.79 -15.26 -10.79
C LYS A 193 4.62 -14.34 -9.89
N LEU A 194 4.15 -13.12 -9.63
CA LEU A 194 4.85 -12.19 -8.76
C LEU A 194 4.92 -12.78 -7.34
N ALA A 195 6.11 -12.86 -6.78
CA ALA A 195 6.35 -13.26 -5.40
C ALA A 195 7.70 -12.66 -4.97
N GLY A 196 7.89 -12.43 -3.68
CA GLY A 196 9.14 -11.86 -3.20
C GLY A 196 9.05 -11.29 -1.80
N ALA A 197 10.05 -10.51 -1.42
CA ALA A 197 10.07 -9.77 -0.18
C ALA A 197 10.49 -8.33 -0.45
N VAL A 198 9.88 -7.38 0.26
CA VAL A 198 10.23 -5.96 0.26
C VAL A 198 10.28 -5.43 1.66
N THR A 199 11.06 -4.39 1.89
CA THR A 199 11.09 -3.72 3.19
C THR A 199 10.60 -2.30 3.03
N LEU A 200 9.52 -1.95 3.72
CA LEU A 200 9.02 -0.59 3.80
C LEU A 200 9.86 0.18 4.82
N LYS A 201 10.55 1.21 4.39
CA LYS A 201 11.27 2.15 5.23
C LYS A 201 10.42 3.40 5.44
N LEU A 202 10.07 3.65 6.69
CA LEU A 202 9.17 4.70 7.13
C LEU A 202 9.92 5.68 8.02
N ARG A 203 9.57 6.96 7.92
CA ARG A 203 10.03 8.00 8.84
C ARG A 203 8.82 8.72 9.40
N PHE A 204 8.70 8.72 10.72
CA PHE A 204 7.65 9.44 11.43
C PHE A 204 8.09 10.86 11.78
N ASP A 205 7.19 11.82 11.66
CA ASP A 205 7.40 13.19 12.13
C ASP A 205 7.26 13.31 13.66
N ALA A 206 7.39 14.52 14.21
CA ALA A 206 7.26 14.77 15.64
C ALA A 206 5.83 14.54 16.19
N GLY A 207 4.81 14.52 15.33
CA GLY A 207 3.43 14.19 15.71
C GLY A 207 3.13 12.69 15.64
N GLY A 208 4.08 11.88 15.17
CA GLY A 208 3.89 10.45 14.95
C GLY A 208 3.11 10.12 13.68
N LYS A 209 3.01 11.03 12.71
CA LYS A 209 2.49 10.72 11.37
C LYS A 209 3.65 10.31 10.45
N VAL A 210 3.40 9.43 9.49
CA VAL A 210 4.42 9.12 8.47
C VAL A 210 4.65 10.36 7.60
N SER A 211 5.92 10.78 7.56
CA SER A 211 6.43 11.93 6.80
C SER A 211 7.14 11.53 5.52
N ALA A 212 7.68 10.30 5.48
CA ALA A 212 8.27 9.71 4.29
C ALA A 212 8.14 8.18 4.35
N ALA A 213 7.71 7.57 3.25
CA ALA A 213 7.75 6.14 3.03
C ALA A 213 8.51 5.80 1.74
N THR A 214 9.38 4.79 1.80
CA THR A 214 10.19 4.32 0.67
C THR A 214 10.31 2.80 0.73
N ILE A 215 10.46 2.15 -0.42
CA ILE A 215 10.80 0.72 -0.48
C ILE A 215 12.32 0.60 -0.48
N GLU A 216 12.86 -0.21 0.42
CA GLU A 216 14.27 -0.56 0.45
C GLU A 216 14.53 -1.85 -0.34
N GLY A 217 15.52 -1.79 -1.22
CA GLY A 217 15.89 -2.89 -2.12
C GLY A 217 15.43 -2.65 -3.57
N SER A 218 15.99 -3.43 -4.50
CA SER A 218 15.50 -3.47 -5.88
C SER A 218 14.24 -4.33 -5.89
N SER A 219 13.07 -3.70 -5.94
CA SER A 219 11.80 -4.41 -6.02
C SER A 219 11.63 -4.96 -7.44
N PRO A 220 11.74 -6.30 -7.68
CA PRO A 220 11.37 -6.87 -8.98
C PRO A 220 9.86 -6.74 -9.25
N LEU A 221 9.11 -6.14 -8.32
CA LEU A 221 7.66 -6.13 -8.30
C LEU A 221 7.05 -4.99 -9.14
N GLY A 222 7.89 -4.07 -9.60
CA GLY A 222 7.52 -2.97 -10.49
C GLY A 222 7.04 -1.71 -9.75
N ALA A 223 7.32 -0.55 -10.35
CA ALA A 223 7.08 0.77 -9.75
C ALA A 223 5.61 1.05 -9.37
N ALA A 224 4.65 0.38 -10.03
CA ALA A 224 3.23 0.53 -9.72
C ALA A 224 2.88 -0.08 -8.34
N LEU A 225 3.45 -1.24 -8.00
CA LEU A 225 3.23 -1.85 -6.68
C LEU A 225 3.91 -1.02 -5.59
N ASP A 226 5.15 -0.61 -5.83
CA ASP A 226 5.92 0.19 -4.88
C ASP A 226 5.18 1.48 -4.52
N ARG A 227 4.63 2.19 -5.52
CA ARG A 227 3.82 3.40 -5.29
C ARG A 227 2.56 3.13 -4.48
N CYS A 228 1.88 2.01 -4.74
CA CYS A 228 0.67 1.63 -3.99
C CYS A 228 1.00 1.34 -2.52
N LEU A 229 2.06 0.54 -2.27
CA LEU A 229 2.50 0.21 -0.90
C LEU A 229 2.94 1.46 -0.12
N VAL A 230 3.67 2.37 -0.77
CA VAL A 230 4.06 3.66 -0.18
C VAL A 230 2.83 4.51 0.15
N SER A 231 1.85 4.59 -0.75
CA SER A 231 0.62 5.35 -0.51
C SER A 231 -0.21 4.82 0.67
N VAL A 232 -0.25 3.50 0.87
CA VAL A 232 -0.90 2.90 2.05
C VAL A 232 -0.13 3.27 3.32
N ALA A 233 1.20 3.19 3.27
CA ALA A 233 2.05 3.49 4.42
C ALA A 233 2.06 4.99 4.81
N ASP A 234 1.93 5.90 3.84
CA ASP A 234 1.86 7.35 4.09
C ASP A 234 0.61 7.77 4.87
N ALA A 235 -0.44 6.94 4.86
CA ALA A 235 -1.65 7.14 5.65
C ALA A 235 -1.49 6.71 7.11
N TRP A 236 -0.39 6.05 7.47
CA TRP A 236 -0.18 5.55 8.83
C TRP A 236 0.17 6.66 9.82
N SER A 237 -0.30 6.49 11.05
CA SER A 237 0.06 7.34 12.18
C SER A 237 0.11 6.55 13.47
N LEU A 238 1.11 6.85 14.29
CA LEU A 238 1.35 6.28 15.60
C LEU A 238 2.09 7.32 16.45
N ALA A 239 1.37 7.99 17.36
CA ALA A 239 1.94 9.05 18.21
C ALA A 239 3.20 8.59 18.97
N ALA A 240 3.23 7.33 19.41
CA ALA A 240 4.39 6.77 20.11
C ALA A 240 5.65 6.74 19.23
N ALA A 241 5.51 6.66 17.91
CA ALA A 241 6.60 6.60 16.94
C ALA A 241 7.14 7.97 16.51
N ALA A 242 6.79 9.05 17.21
CA ALA A 242 7.29 10.38 16.89
C ALA A 242 8.83 10.41 16.70
N GLY A 243 9.28 10.90 15.56
CA GLY A 243 10.70 10.99 15.17
C GLY A 243 11.39 9.66 14.84
N ALA A 244 10.68 8.53 14.89
CA ALA A 244 11.25 7.22 14.66
C ALA A 244 11.50 6.93 13.17
N SER A 245 12.55 6.16 12.90
CA SER A 245 12.72 5.47 11.62
C SER A 245 12.39 4.00 11.79
N VAL A 246 11.47 3.48 10.97
CA VAL A 246 10.96 2.10 11.09
C VAL A 246 11.20 1.37 9.78
N ARG A 247 11.58 0.10 9.86
CA ARG A 247 11.61 -0.81 8.71
C ARG A 247 10.64 -1.95 8.95
N VAL A 248 9.74 -2.17 7.99
CA VAL A 248 8.72 -3.22 8.05
C VAL A 248 8.97 -4.20 6.91
N PRO A 249 9.50 -5.41 7.19
CA PRO A 249 9.67 -6.42 6.17
C PRO A 249 8.30 -7.02 5.80
N LEU A 250 8.02 -7.08 4.50
CA LEU A 250 6.83 -7.69 3.92
C LEU A 250 7.26 -8.85 3.02
N LYS A 251 6.61 -9.99 3.15
CA LYS A 251 6.76 -11.13 2.25
C LYS A 251 5.48 -11.33 1.47
N LEU A 252 5.60 -11.40 0.16
CA LEU A 252 4.51 -11.51 -0.80
C LEU A 252 4.50 -12.91 -1.38
N SER A 253 3.40 -13.63 -1.22
CA SER A 253 3.25 -14.99 -1.72
C SER A 253 1.84 -15.22 -2.26
N ILE A 254 1.68 -16.24 -3.10
CA ILE A 254 0.39 -16.65 -3.65
C ILE A 254 0.10 -18.01 -3.02
N THR A 255 -0.98 -18.12 -2.24
CA THR A 255 -1.41 -19.42 -1.73
C THR A 255 -2.30 -20.10 -2.76
N THR A 256 -1.79 -21.15 -3.40
CA THR A 256 -2.63 -22.11 -4.13
C THR A 256 -3.46 -22.85 -3.08
N GLY A 257 -4.79 -22.73 -3.16
CA GLY A 257 -5.68 -23.54 -2.34
C GLY A 257 -5.62 -24.98 -2.85
N ASP A 258 -5.05 -25.88 -2.05
CA ASP A 258 -5.21 -27.32 -2.19
C ASP A 258 -6.62 -27.77 -1.77
#